data_AF-A0A7W9FMK1-F1
#
_entry.id   AF-A0A7W9FMK1-F1
#
_cell.length_a   1.000
_cell.length_b   1.000
_cell.length_c   1.000
_cell.angle_alpha   90.00
_cell.angle_beta   90.00
_cell.angle_gamma   90.00
#
_symmetry.space_group_name_H-M   'P 1'
#
loop_
_entity.id
_entity.type
_entity.pdbx_description
1 polymer ?
#
loop_
_entity_poly.entity_id
_entity_poly.type
_entity_poly.pdbx_seq_one_letter_code
_entity_poly.pdbx_strand_id
1 'polypeptide(L)'
;MTERRAGLAFFERAVTLHRADCAALDAAPRFAADGFGPAERMAAEARLSAYAAAAEPVFDACRRLIGQLAGLLILVRASGRREVLDLPDLPIAEERWRAAGERLAGLAAPGGLAAHRARLEAAWRLIGEGLASIRRFGERAGGEAAIDRAADEIAAAYRALKTASDAEAGLAMVDLRQACCACMVQPAGARETTRRE
;
A
#
# COMPACT_ATOMS: atom_id res chain seq x y z
N MET A 1 -21.29 -15.43 25.26
CA MET A 1 -20.16 -14.61 25.79
C MET A 1 -18.77 -15.17 25.41
N THR A 2 -18.68 -16.14 24.50
CA THR A 2 -17.47 -16.94 24.24
C THR A 2 -16.70 -16.46 22.99
N GLU A 3 -17.36 -15.81 22.03
CA GLU A 3 -16.77 -15.38 20.76
C GLU A 3 -15.84 -14.17 20.88
N ARG A 4 -16.12 -13.23 21.80
CA ARG A 4 -15.23 -12.07 22.04
C ARG A 4 -13.84 -12.48 22.54
N ARG A 5 -13.72 -13.58 23.30
CA ARG A 5 -12.44 -14.10 23.80
C ARG A 5 -11.62 -14.77 22.69
N ALA A 6 -12.27 -15.40 21.72
CA ALA A 6 -11.58 -16.01 20.58
C ALA A 6 -10.96 -14.96 19.64
N GLY A 7 -11.66 -13.84 19.43
CA GLY A 7 -11.14 -12.70 18.65
C GLY A 7 -9.92 -12.02 19.29
N LEU A 8 -9.93 -11.85 20.62
CA LEU A 8 -8.79 -11.32 21.38
C LEU A 8 -7.58 -12.26 21.35
N ALA A 9 -7.79 -13.57 21.49
CA ALA A 9 -6.70 -14.55 21.42
C ALA A 9 -6.10 -14.71 20.00
N PHE A 10 -6.88 -14.45 18.95
CA PHE A 10 -6.37 -14.36 17.58
C PHE A 10 -5.56 -13.08 17.37
N PHE A 11 -6.05 -11.94 17.87
CA PHE A 11 -5.36 -10.65 17.80
C PHE A 11 -4.04 -10.66 18.60
N GLU A 12 -4.03 -11.23 19.81
CA GLU A 12 -2.82 -11.44 20.59
C GLU A 12 -1.81 -12.31 19.84
N ARG A 13 -2.23 -13.45 19.27
CA ARG A 13 -1.32 -14.30 18.47
C ARG A 13 -0.80 -13.64 17.20
N ALA A 14 -1.59 -12.79 16.55
CA ALA A 14 -1.18 -12.03 15.36
C ALA A 14 -0.14 -10.95 15.72
N VAL A 15 -0.23 -10.37 16.92
CA VAL A 15 0.74 -9.40 17.44
C VAL A 15 2.01 -10.10 17.96
N THR A 16 1.92 -11.34 18.43
CA THR A 16 3.09 -12.11 18.91
C THR A 16 3.93 -12.73 17.79
N LEU A 17 3.43 -12.85 16.55
CA LEU A 17 4.20 -13.50 15.49
C LEU A 17 5.42 -12.66 15.04
N HIS A 18 5.38 -11.33 15.23
CA HIS A 18 6.53 -10.46 14.99
C HIS A 18 6.58 -9.32 16.01
N ARG A 19 7.59 -9.35 16.89
CA ARG A 19 7.97 -8.20 17.72
C ARG A 19 8.40 -7.01 16.84
N ALA A 20 8.18 -5.78 17.31
CA ALA A 20 8.59 -4.56 16.59
C ALA A 20 10.13 -4.49 16.36
N ASP A 21 10.86 -5.24 17.18
CA ASP A 21 12.30 -5.46 17.24
C ASP A 21 12.73 -6.76 16.52
N CYS A 22 11.89 -7.32 15.64
CA CYS A 22 12.23 -8.51 14.88
C CYS A 22 13.32 -8.19 13.84
N ALA A 23 14.51 -8.78 13.98
CA ALA A 23 15.63 -8.62 13.06
C ALA A 23 15.31 -8.97 11.58
N ALA A 24 14.24 -9.76 11.34
CA ALA A 24 13.76 -10.05 10.00
C ALA A 24 13.02 -8.86 9.34
N LEU A 25 12.58 -7.87 10.11
CA LEU A 25 12.05 -6.59 9.63
C LEU A 25 13.15 -5.53 9.44
N ASP A 26 14.26 -5.63 10.19
CA ASP A 26 15.42 -4.72 10.06
C ASP A 26 16.26 -4.99 8.81
N ALA A 27 16.14 -6.18 8.22
CA ALA A 27 16.78 -6.52 6.96
C ALA A 27 15.95 -6.03 5.76
N ALA A 28 15.62 -4.74 5.72
CA ALA A 28 15.32 -4.12 4.43
C ALA A 28 16.58 -4.29 3.55
N PRO A 29 16.48 -4.85 2.35
CA PRO A 29 17.64 -5.00 1.48
C PRO A 29 18.14 -3.61 1.12
N ARG A 30 19.24 -3.21 1.74
CA ARG A 30 19.89 -1.93 1.47
C ARG A 30 20.50 -1.97 0.07
N PHE A 31 20.41 -0.86 -0.64
CA PHE A 31 21.19 -0.61 -1.83
C PHE A 31 22.69 -0.45 -1.45
N ALA A 32 23.39 -1.54 -1.12
CA ALA A 32 24.78 -1.49 -0.69
C ALA A 32 25.75 -1.89 -1.82
N ALA A 33 26.80 -1.10 -1.99
CA ALA A 33 27.91 -1.35 -2.92
C ALA A 33 29.15 -1.87 -2.16
N ASP A 34 29.00 -2.97 -1.43
CA ASP A 34 30.10 -3.54 -0.65
C ASP A 34 31.12 -4.27 -1.55
N GLY A 35 32.42 -4.10 -1.28
CA GLY A 35 33.51 -4.89 -1.91
C GLY A 35 34.25 -4.26 -3.10
N PHE A 36 34.04 -2.98 -3.41
CA PHE A 36 34.63 -2.31 -4.58
C PHE A 36 35.73 -1.27 -4.26
N GLY A 37 36.63 -1.00 -5.21
CA GLY A 37 37.56 0.13 -5.13
C GLY A 37 36.84 1.49 -5.13
N PRO A 38 37.49 2.62 -4.75
CA PRO A 38 36.80 3.91 -4.61
C PRO A 38 36.06 4.39 -5.88
N ALA A 39 36.68 4.24 -7.06
CA ALA A 39 36.06 4.63 -8.34
C ALA A 39 34.88 3.73 -8.73
N GLU A 40 35.00 2.43 -8.46
CA GLU A 40 33.95 1.44 -8.72
C GLU A 40 32.74 1.62 -7.79
N ARG A 41 32.99 1.97 -6.52
CA ARG A 41 31.95 2.36 -5.56
C ARG A 41 31.18 3.58 -6.03
N MET A 42 31.86 4.65 -6.41
CA MET A 42 31.22 5.87 -6.91
C MET A 42 30.35 5.60 -8.15
N ALA A 43 30.84 4.75 -9.08
CA ALA A 43 30.07 4.35 -10.25
C ALA A 43 28.89 3.42 -9.92
N ALA A 44 29.00 2.60 -8.87
CA ALA A 44 27.90 1.78 -8.37
C ALA A 44 26.83 2.65 -7.70
N GLU A 45 27.22 3.55 -6.80
CA GLU A 45 26.35 4.52 -6.14
C GLU A 45 25.57 5.35 -7.16
N ALA A 46 26.23 5.89 -8.19
CA ALA A 46 25.56 6.63 -9.26
C ALA A 46 24.47 5.81 -9.98
N ARG A 47 24.73 4.51 -10.23
CA ARG A 47 23.74 3.59 -10.82
C ARG A 47 22.60 3.28 -9.87
N LEU A 48 22.88 3.12 -8.57
CA LEU A 48 21.87 2.92 -7.54
C LEU A 48 20.96 4.15 -7.42
N SER A 49 21.53 5.36 -7.35
CA SER A 49 20.77 6.61 -7.30
C SER A 49 19.92 6.83 -8.55
N ALA A 50 20.47 6.56 -9.74
CA ALA A 50 19.71 6.66 -10.98
C ALA A 50 18.54 5.67 -11.02
N TYR A 51 18.75 4.44 -10.53
CA TYR A 51 17.68 3.46 -10.40
C TYR A 51 16.61 3.90 -9.38
N ALA A 52 17.00 4.37 -8.20
CA ALA A 52 16.06 4.82 -7.17
C ALA A 52 15.18 5.97 -7.68
N ALA A 53 15.79 6.98 -8.31
CA ALA A 53 15.08 8.10 -8.93
C ALA A 53 14.10 7.65 -10.03
N ALA A 54 14.46 6.63 -10.81
CA ALA A 54 13.58 6.07 -11.83
C ALA A 54 12.44 5.21 -11.23
N ALA A 55 12.72 4.50 -10.14
CA ALA A 55 11.77 3.62 -9.47
C ALA A 55 10.73 4.37 -8.62
N GLU A 56 11.08 5.55 -8.10
CA GLU A 56 10.21 6.37 -7.25
C GLU A 56 8.84 6.66 -7.90
N PRO A 57 8.74 7.16 -9.16
CA PRO A 57 7.45 7.37 -9.81
C PRO A 57 6.58 6.11 -9.93
N VAL A 58 7.20 4.93 -10.08
CA VAL A 58 6.48 3.65 -10.16
C VAL A 58 5.95 3.25 -8.80
N PHE A 59 6.80 3.33 -7.78
CA PHE A 59 6.42 3.05 -6.38
C PHE A 59 5.25 3.95 -5.96
N ASP A 60 5.34 5.24 -6.24
CA ASP A 60 4.32 6.21 -5.88
C ASP A 60 3.00 6.03 -6.64
N ALA A 61 3.07 5.66 -7.91
CA ALA A 61 1.89 5.31 -8.69
C ALA A 61 1.19 4.07 -8.08
N CYS A 62 1.94 3.02 -7.76
CA CYS A 62 1.40 1.82 -7.09
C CYS A 62 0.79 2.16 -5.73
N ARG A 63 1.46 2.98 -4.91
CA ARG A 63 0.97 3.43 -3.60
C ARG A 63 -0.37 4.17 -3.72
N ARG A 64 -0.47 5.10 -4.67
CA ARG A 64 -1.70 5.87 -4.92
C ARG A 64 -2.82 4.98 -5.43
N LEU A 65 -2.53 4.06 -6.34
CA LEU A 65 -3.52 3.11 -6.88
C LEU A 65 -4.07 2.21 -5.77
N ILE A 66 -3.22 1.65 -4.91
CA ILE A 66 -3.66 0.85 -3.75
C ILE A 66 -4.63 1.65 -2.87
N GLY A 67 -4.30 2.90 -2.55
CA GLY A 67 -5.18 3.78 -1.76
C GLY A 67 -6.50 4.08 -2.45
N GLN A 68 -6.47 4.38 -3.76
CA GLN A 68 -7.65 4.65 -4.57
C GLN A 68 -8.60 3.43 -4.61
N LEU A 69 -8.07 2.24 -4.88
CA LEU A 69 -8.88 1.01 -4.93
C LEU A 69 -9.42 0.62 -3.56
N ALA A 70 -8.64 0.78 -2.49
CA ALA A 70 -9.12 0.56 -1.13
C ALA A 70 -10.29 1.50 -0.78
N GLY A 71 -10.20 2.78 -1.18
CA GLY A 71 -11.29 3.75 -1.04
C GLY A 71 -12.55 3.33 -1.79
N LEU A 72 -12.41 2.88 -3.04
CA LEU A 72 -13.54 2.36 -3.83
C LEU A 72 -14.19 1.15 -3.17
N LEU A 73 -13.41 0.19 -2.65
CA LEU A 73 -13.97 -0.96 -1.93
C LEU A 73 -14.75 -0.56 -0.69
N ILE A 74 -14.26 0.41 0.07
CA ILE A 74 -14.96 0.94 1.24
C ILE A 74 -16.30 1.57 0.82
N LEU A 75 -16.31 2.38 -0.24
CA LEU A 75 -17.52 3.02 -0.75
C LEU A 75 -18.54 1.97 -1.24
N VAL A 76 -18.09 0.95 -1.97
CA VAL A 76 -18.95 -0.15 -2.42
C VAL A 76 -19.58 -0.89 -1.24
N ARG A 77 -18.75 -1.28 -0.23
CA ARG A 77 -19.25 -1.98 0.96
C ARG A 77 -20.18 -1.12 1.82
N ALA A 78 -19.90 0.17 1.94
CA ALA A 78 -20.70 1.08 2.77
C ALA A 78 -22.05 1.43 2.11
N SER A 79 -22.07 1.59 0.79
CA SER A 79 -23.26 2.00 0.05
C SER A 79 -24.14 0.82 -0.38
N GLY A 80 -23.56 -0.37 -0.57
CA GLY A 80 -24.23 -1.51 -1.21
C GLY A 80 -24.64 -1.24 -2.67
N ARG A 81 -24.17 -0.12 -3.24
CA ARG A 81 -24.61 0.44 -4.52
C ARG A 81 -23.56 0.21 -5.59
N ARG A 82 -24.00 -0.29 -6.75
CA ARG A 82 -23.12 -0.53 -7.90
C ARG A 82 -22.77 0.75 -8.63
N GLU A 83 -23.55 1.80 -8.45
CA GLU A 83 -23.38 3.13 -9.04
C GLU A 83 -22.05 3.79 -8.64
N VAL A 84 -21.43 3.33 -7.55
CA VAL A 84 -20.06 3.72 -7.15
C VAL A 84 -19.02 3.28 -8.19
N LEU A 85 -19.28 2.22 -8.96
CA LEU A 85 -18.40 1.77 -10.05
C LEU A 85 -18.55 2.60 -11.33
N ASP A 86 -19.66 3.32 -11.49
CA ASP A 86 -19.89 4.21 -12.64
C ASP A 86 -19.17 5.55 -12.48
N LEU A 87 -18.51 5.76 -11.34
CA LEU A 87 -17.63 6.90 -11.13
C LEU A 87 -16.45 6.86 -12.12
N PRO A 88 -15.99 8.03 -12.62
CA PRO A 88 -14.86 8.09 -13.55
C PRO A 88 -13.54 7.57 -12.94
N ASP A 89 -13.53 7.31 -11.63
CA ASP A 89 -12.38 6.84 -10.88
C ASP A 89 -11.83 5.50 -11.38
N LEU A 90 -12.68 4.56 -11.82
CA LEU A 90 -12.22 3.24 -12.23
C LEU A 90 -11.47 3.27 -13.59
N PRO A 91 -12.00 3.90 -14.66
CA PRO A 91 -11.23 4.13 -15.88
C PRO A 91 -9.93 4.93 -15.64
N ILE A 92 -9.97 5.95 -14.77
CA ILE A 92 -8.77 6.74 -14.42
C ILE A 92 -7.73 5.86 -13.71
N ALA A 93 -8.15 4.95 -12.82
CA ALA A 93 -7.27 4.01 -12.16
C ALA A 93 -6.63 3.02 -13.15
N GLU A 94 -7.40 2.51 -14.12
CA GLU A 94 -6.86 1.63 -15.17
C GLU A 94 -5.79 2.33 -16.01
N GLU A 95 -6.04 3.57 -16.42
CA GLU A 95 -5.08 4.35 -17.22
C GLU A 95 -3.79 4.60 -16.43
N ARG A 96 -3.91 4.99 -15.17
CA ARG A 96 -2.76 5.16 -14.27
C ARG A 96 -2.00 3.85 -14.06
N TRP A 97 -2.70 2.72 -13.96
CA TRP A 97 -2.09 1.39 -13.84
C TRP A 97 -1.30 1.00 -15.09
N ARG A 98 -1.83 1.27 -16.29
CA ARG A 98 -1.10 1.04 -17.56
C ARG A 98 0.15 1.91 -17.64
N ALA A 99 0.02 3.22 -17.38
CA ALA A 99 1.15 4.15 -17.39
C ALA A 99 2.23 3.78 -16.35
N ALA A 100 1.84 3.24 -15.19
CA ALA A 100 2.79 2.71 -14.21
C ALA A 100 3.52 1.46 -14.73
N GLY A 101 2.81 0.57 -15.43
CA GLY A 101 3.38 -0.61 -16.08
C GLY A 101 4.39 -0.27 -17.16
N GLU A 102 4.11 0.73 -18.00
CA GLU A 102 5.05 1.22 -19.01
C GLU A 102 6.34 1.75 -18.39
N ARG A 103 6.24 2.55 -17.32
CA ARG A 103 7.41 3.02 -16.57
C ARG A 103 8.19 1.87 -15.93
N LEU A 104 7.50 0.91 -15.33
CA LEU A 104 8.10 -0.29 -14.74
C LEU A 104 8.85 -1.12 -15.79
N ALA A 105 8.29 -1.28 -16.99
CA ALA A 105 8.94 -2.00 -18.09
C ALA A 105 10.26 -1.32 -18.52
N GLY A 106 10.32 0.01 -18.43
CA GLY A 106 11.52 0.80 -18.70
C GLY A 106 12.59 0.76 -17.59
N LEU A 107 12.32 0.18 -16.43
CA LEU A 107 13.30 0.14 -15.32
C LEU A 107 14.44 -0.85 -15.58
N ALA A 108 15.63 -0.31 -15.80
CA ALA A 108 16.87 -1.08 -15.84
C ALA A 108 17.40 -1.32 -14.42
N ALA A 109 17.15 -2.49 -13.85
CA ALA A 109 17.67 -2.87 -12.54
C ALA A 109 19.14 -3.31 -12.65
N PRO A 110 20.11 -2.63 -12.01
CA PRO A 110 21.46 -3.15 -11.89
C PRO A 110 21.46 -4.47 -11.10
N GLY A 111 22.47 -5.32 -11.28
CA GLY A 111 22.45 -6.75 -10.89
C GLY A 111 22.08 -7.09 -9.44
N GLY A 112 22.19 -6.15 -8.49
CA GLY A 112 21.71 -6.33 -7.11
C GLY A 112 20.23 -6.03 -6.89
N LEU A 113 19.56 -5.34 -7.82
CA LEU A 113 18.22 -4.73 -7.65
C LEU A 113 17.12 -5.45 -8.42
N ALA A 114 17.45 -6.58 -9.06
CA ALA A 114 16.47 -7.42 -9.72
C ALA A 114 15.35 -7.85 -8.75
N ALA A 115 15.69 -8.16 -7.50
CA ALA A 115 14.71 -8.50 -6.46
C ALA A 115 13.78 -7.32 -6.11
N HIS A 116 14.31 -6.09 -6.04
CA HIS A 116 13.49 -4.90 -5.80
C HIS A 116 12.52 -4.65 -6.97
N ARG A 117 13.01 -4.71 -8.21
CA ARG A 117 12.17 -4.61 -9.42
C ARG A 117 11.06 -5.68 -9.41
N ALA A 118 11.39 -6.92 -9.09
CA ALA A 118 10.42 -8.01 -9.03
C ALA A 118 9.30 -7.76 -8.00
N ARG A 119 9.61 -7.10 -6.87
CA ARG A 119 8.57 -6.72 -5.88
C ARG A 119 7.66 -5.61 -6.38
N LEU A 120 8.20 -4.60 -7.09
CA LEU A 120 7.40 -3.59 -7.77
C LEU A 120 6.46 -4.22 -8.81
N GLU A 121 6.98 -5.17 -9.58
CA GLU A 121 6.21 -5.92 -10.57
C GLU A 121 5.11 -6.77 -9.93
N ALA A 122 5.41 -7.45 -8.82
CA ALA A 122 4.40 -8.18 -8.05
C ALA A 122 3.28 -7.25 -7.56
N ALA A 123 3.63 -6.08 -7.02
CA ALA A 123 2.63 -5.09 -6.58
C ALA A 123 1.78 -4.58 -7.76
N TRP A 124 2.41 -4.22 -8.88
CA TRP A 124 1.72 -3.77 -10.09
C TRP A 124 0.76 -4.82 -10.64
N ARG A 125 1.17 -6.09 -10.70
CA ARG A 125 0.31 -7.20 -11.15
C ARG A 125 -0.91 -7.36 -10.24
N LEU A 126 -0.70 -7.38 -8.92
CA LEU A 126 -1.77 -7.54 -7.93
C LEU A 126 -2.78 -6.37 -7.96
N ILE A 127 -2.32 -5.14 -8.25
CA ILE A 127 -3.20 -4.00 -8.50
C ILE A 127 -4.09 -4.24 -9.72
N GLY A 128 -3.51 -4.77 -10.81
CA GLY A 128 -4.26 -5.11 -12.02
C GLY A 128 -5.31 -6.21 -11.78
N GLU A 129 -4.99 -7.19 -10.96
CA GLU A 129 -5.94 -8.23 -10.53
C GLU A 129 -7.09 -7.61 -9.72
N GLY A 130 -6.78 -6.74 -8.76
CA GLY A 130 -7.79 -6.01 -7.98
C GLY A 130 -8.73 -5.16 -8.84
N LEU A 131 -8.18 -4.44 -9.83
CA LEU A 131 -8.96 -3.69 -10.82
C LEU A 131 -9.94 -4.61 -11.58
N ALA A 132 -9.46 -5.76 -12.06
CA ALA A 132 -10.28 -6.72 -12.78
C ALA A 132 -11.40 -7.30 -11.89
N SER A 133 -11.10 -7.58 -10.62
CA SER A 133 -12.09 -8.06 -9.64
C SER A 133 -13.15 -7.00 -9.33
N ILE A 134 -12.76 -5.73 -9.15
CA ILE A 134 -13.71 -4.61 -8.96
C ILE A 134 -14.63 -4.46 -10.18
N ARG A 135 -14.13 -4.64 -11.40
CA ARG A 135 -14.97 -4.59 -12.60
C ARG A 135 -16.01 -5.71 -12.63
N ARG A 136 -15.62 -6.92 -12.26
CA ARG A 136 -16.54 -8.07 -12.19
C ARG A 136 -17.63 -7.88 -11.15
N PHE A 137 -17.43 -7.07 -10.11
CA PHE A 137 -18.50 -6.70 -9.19
C PHE A 137 -19.68 -6.01 -9.90
N GLY A 138 -19.39 -5.23 -10.95
CA GLY A 138 -20.41 -4.59 -11.79
C GLY A 138 -21.24 -5.58 -12.61
N GLU A 139 -20.74 -6.80 -12.82
CA GLU A 139 -21.41 -7.86 -13.57
C GLU A 139 -22.45 -8.56 -12.68
N ARG A 140 -23.62 -8.92 -13.23
CA ARG A 140 -24.85 -9.21 -12.46
C ARG A 140 -24.75 -10.38 -11.47
N ALA A 141 -23.76 -11.28 -11.56
CA ALA A 141 -23.63 -12.48 -10.72
C ALA A 141 -22.27 -12.54 -10.00
N GLY A 142 -22.28 -12.93 -8.71
CA GLY A 142 -21.05 -13.19 -7.95
C GLY A 142 -20.35 -11.97 -7.35
N GLY A 143 -21.04 -10.82 -7.28
CA GLY A 143 -20.43 -9.55 -6.89
C GLY A 143 -19.73 -9.57 -5.53
N GLU A 144 -20.36 -10.11 -4.49
CA GLU A 144 -19.77 -10.08 -3.14
C GLU A 144 -18.44 -10.85 -3.05
N ALA A 145 -18.38 -12.02 -3.69
CA ALA A 145 -17.13 -12.78 -3.82
C ALA A 145 -16.06 -12.03 -4.64
N ALA A 146 -16.47 -11.21 -5.63
CA ALA A 146 -15.54 -10.37 -6.38
C ALA A 146 -14.97 -9.22 -5.53
N ILE A 147 -15.76 -8.66 -4.62
CA ILE A 147 -15.31 -7.62 -3.68
C ILE A 147 -14.34 -8.19 -2.64
N ASP A 148 -14.63 -9.37 -2.09
CA ASP A 148 -13.71 -10.04 -1.17
C ASP A 148 -12.38 -10.37 -1.84
N ARG A 149 -12.45 -10.89 -3.07
CA ARG A 149 -11.26 -11.15 -3.88
C ARG A 149 -10.45 -9.88 -4.16
N ALA A 150 -11.12 -8.79 -4.53
CA ALA A 150 -10.44 -7.51 -4.74
C ALA A 150 -9.76 -7.01 -3.46
N ALA A 151 -10.40 -7.19 -2.29
CA ALA A 151 -9.81 -6.82 -1.01
C ALA A 151 -8.54 -7.63 -0.72
N ASP A 152 -8.55 -8.94 -0.99
CA ASP A 152 -7.40 -9.81 -0.83
C ASP A 152 -6.24 -9.44 -1.78
N GLU A 153 -6.56 -9.13 -3.04
CA GLU A 153 -5.60 -8.71 -4.07
C GLU A 153 -4.95 -7.36 -3.70
N ILE A 154 -5.73 -6.38 -3.22
CA ILE A 154 -5.21 -5.08 -2.77
C ILE A 154 -4.37 -5.23 -1.50
N ALA A 155 -4.78 -6.08 -0.55
CA ALA A 155 -4.00 -6.36 0.63
C ALA A 155 -2.66 -7.05 0.28
N ALA A 156 -2.67 -7.95 -0.70
CA ALA A 156 -1.46 -8.57 -1.22
C ALA A 156 -0.55 -7.54 -1.94
N ALA A 157 -1.14 -6.66 -2.75
CA ALA A 157 -0.41 -5.57 -3.41
C ALA A 157 0.28 -4.65 -2.39
N TYR A 158 -0.42 -4.28 -1.31
CA TYR A 158 0.15 -3.51 -0.21
C TYR A 158 1.33 -4.22 0.44
N ARG A 159 1.22 -5.52 0.74
CA ARG A 159 2.34 -6.30 1.31
C ARG A 159 3.53 -6.35 0.34
N ALA A 160 3.28 -6.59 -0.95
CA ALA A 160 4.33 -6.61 -1.97
C ALA A 160 5.04 -5.25 -2.04
N LEU A 161 4.28 -4.15 -2.15
CA LEU A 161 4.84 -2.79 -2.21
C LEU A 161 5.60 -2.43 -0.92
N LYS A 162 5.11 -2.85 0.25
CA LYS A 162 5.81 -2.68 1.52
C LYS A 162 7.16 -3.41 1.55
N THR A 163 7.31 -4.56 0.91
CA THR A 163 8.63 -5.23 0.81
C THR A 163 9.56 -4.58 -0.21
N ALA A 164 9.03 -3.70 -1.07
CA ALA A 164 9.81 -2.83 -1.95
C ALA A 164 10.14 -1.48 -1.31
N SER A 165 9.63 -1.16 -0.13
CA SER A 165 9.89 0.13 0.50
C SER A 165 11.32 0.22 1.02
N ASP A 166 11.94 1.37 0.81
CA ASP A 166 13.25 1.75 1.36
C ASP A 166 13.18 3.22 1.79
N ALA A 167 13.25 3.47 3.09
CA ALA A 167 13.12 4.80 3.65
C ALA A 167 14.29 5.72 3.30
N GLU A 168 15.50 5.18 3.11
CA GLU A 168 16.68 5.97 2.73
C GLU A 168 16.63 6.38 1.26
N ALA A 169 15.95 5.60 0.42
CA ALA A 169 15.70 5.90 -0.98
C ALA A 169 14.42 6.75 -1.22
N GLY A 170 13.77 7.24 -0.16
CA GLY A 170 12.51 7.99 -0.27
C GLY A 170 11.28 7.13 -0.62
N LEU A 171 11.45 5.81 -0.70
CA LEU A 171 10.40 4.84 -1.04
C LEU A 171 9.69 4.36 0.23
N ALA A 172 9.09 5.29 0.99
CA ALA A 172 8.43 4.94 2.24
C ALA A 172 6.90 4.76 2.05
N MET A 173 6.36 3.67 2.60
CA MET A 173 4.92 3.58 2.82
C MET A 173 4.57 4.41 4.05
N VAL A 174 3.57 5.29 3.94
CA VAL A 174 3.04 6.03 5.10
C VAL A 174 2.33 5.05 6.03
N ASP A 175 2.82 4.89 7.26
CA ASP A 175 2.14 4.09 8.28
C ASP A 175 0.94 4.87 8.84
N LEU A 176 -0.25 4.54 8.36
CA LEU A 176 -1.49 5.18 8.79
C LEU A 176 -1.93 4.79 10.21
N ARG A 177 -1.23 3.86 10.88
CA ARG A 177 -1.55 3.51 12.29
C ARG A 177 -1.43 4.70 13.24
N GLN A 178 -0.69 5.74 12.86
CA GLN A 178 -0.55 6.99 13.61
C GLN A 178 -1.33 8.17 12.98
N ALA A 179 -1.95 8.00 11.81
CA ALA A 179 -2.62 9.10 11.10
C ALA A 179 -4.06 9.36 11.58
N CYS A 180 -4.67 8.41 12.29
CA CYS A 180 -6.01 8.55 12.86
C CYS A 180 -6.01 9.28 14.22
N CYS A 181 -5.38 10.45 14.31
CA CYS A 181 -5.63 11.39 15.41
C CYS A 181 -6.93 12.17 15.17
N ALA A 182 -8.07 11.47 15.15
CA ALA A 182 -9.40 12.07 15.29
C ALA A 182 -9.87 12.10 16.77
N CYS A 183 -8.98 11.80 17.72
CA CYS A 183 -9.23 11.94 19.15
C CYS A 183 -8.90 13.36 19.64
N MET A 184 -9.53 14.39 19.05
CA MET A 184 -9.77 15.62 19.79
C MET A 184 -10.92 15.32 20.75
N VAL A 185 -10.58 14.87 21.96
CA VAL A 185 -11.47 14.97 23.12
C VAL A 185 -11.93 16.43 23.19
N GLN A 186 -13.19 16.69 22.86
CA GLN A 186 -13.79 17.97 23.19
C GLN A 186 -13.86 18.02 24.73
N PRO A 187 -13.28 19.03 25.40
CA PRO A 187 -13.49 19.19 26.82
C PRO A 187 -14.99 19.35 27.06
N ALA A 188 -15.53 18.48 27.90
CA ALA A 188 -16.93 18.49 28.27
C ALA A 188 -17.30 19.86 28.90
N GLY A 189 -18.14 20.61 28.19
CA GLY A 189 -19.05 21.63 28.69
C GLY A 189 -18.56 22.52 29.84
N ALA A 190 -17.96 23.67 29.51
CA ALA A 190 -18.16 24.86 30.32
C ALA A 190 -19.58 25.38 30.03
N ARG A 191 -20.55 24.98 30.87
CA ARG A 191 -21.90 25.57 30.86
C ARG A 191 -21.78 27.02 31.31
N GLU A 192 -22.01 27.93 30.38
CA GLU A 192 -22.18 29.35 30.65
C GLU A 192 -23.52 29.54 31.39
N THR A 193 -23.47 29.65 32.71
CA THR A 193 -24.62 30.05 33.52
C THR A 193 -24.76 31.57 33.43
N THR A 194 -25.47 32.05 32.40
CA THR A 194 -26.10 33.37 32.43
C THR A 194 -27.14 33.38 33.55
N ARG A 195 -26.77 33.95 34.71
CA ARG A 195 -27.72 34.34 35.75
C ARG A 195 -28.14 35.79 35.48
N ARG A 196 -29.42 35.97 35.18
CA ARG A 196 -30.13 37.25 35.30
C ARG A 196 -30.11 37.67 36.78
N GLU A 197 -29.76 38.94 37.02
CA GLU A 197 -30.56 39.97 37.70
C GLU A 197 -29.74 41.26 37.84
#